data_AF-A0A6H8JQ09-F1
#
_entry.id   AF-A0A6H8JQ09-F1
#
_cell.length_a   1.000
_cell.length_b   1.000
_cell.length_c   1.000
_cell.angle_alpha   90.00
_cell.angle_beta   90.00
_cell.angle_gamma   90.00
#
_symmetry.space_group_name_H-M   'P 1'
#
loop_
_entity.id
_entity.type
_entity.pdbx_description
1 polymer ?
#
loop_
_entity_poly.entity_id
_entity_poly.type
_entity_poly.pdbx_seq_one_letter_code
_entity_poly.pdbx_strand_id
1 'polypeptide(L)'
;MNILNEAIKVLKLNLKPFDLTNLTKKKTYLCALDDENLLLIYTGKARFISKDAVFTNNLANDFKLKYKHFFTKSPLCSKAKHYLEEKGFRIYAIL
;
A
#
# COMPACT_ATOMS: atom_id res chain seq x y z
N MET A 1 5.07 -18.32 1.11
CA MET A 1 5.96 -17.14 1.17
C MET A 1 5.08 -15.93 1.47
N ASN A 2 5.41 -15.12 2.50
CA ASN A 2 4.56 -14.01 2.93
C ASN A 2 4.82 -12.80 2.00
N ILE A 3 3.81 -12.36 1.23
CA ILE A 3 3.89 -11.25 0.26
C ILE A 3 4.46 -9.99 0.91
N LEU A 4 4.14 -9.75 2.20
CA LEU A 4 4.67 -8.63 2.96
C LEU A 4 6.19 -8.71 3.09
N ASN A 5 6.74 -9.88 3.44
CA ASN A 5 8.18 -10.07 3.58
C ASN A 5 8.92 -9.94 2.24
N GLU A 6 8.30 -10.34 1.13
CA GLU A 6 8.86 -10.13 -0.22
C GLU A 6 8.95 -8.64 -0.56
N ALA A 7 7.87 -7.88 -0.35
CA ALA A 7 7.85 -6.45 -0.63
C ALA A 7 8.87 -5.68 0.24
N ILE A 8 8.99 -6.03 1.53
CA ILE A 8 9.99 -5.45 2.43
C ILE A 8 11.42 -5.70 1.91
N LYS A 9 11.71 -6.93 1.47
CA LYS A 9 13.02 -7.28 0.87
C LYS A 9 13.31 -6.50 -0.41
N VAL A 10 12.31 -6.33 -1.28
CA VAL A 10 12.45 -5.55 -2.53
C VAL A 10 12.79 -4.09 -2.23
N LEU A 11 12.14 -3.50 -1.23
CA LEU A 11 12.38 -2.13 -0.81
C LEU A 11 13.73 -1.95 -0.10
N LYS A 12 14.34 -3.02 0.43
CA LYS A 12 15.56 -2.98 1.27
C LYS A 12 15.41 -2.03 2.47
N LEU A 13 14.22 -1.95 3.03
CA LEU A 13 13.89 -1.14 4.21
C LEU A 13 13.69 -2.04 5.44
N ASN A 14 13.85 -1.48 6.64
CA ASN A 14 13.67 -2.19 7.91
C ASN A 14 12.23 -2.06 8.44
N LEU A 15 11.25 -2.32 7.57
CA LEU A 15 9.84 -2.20 7.89
C LEU A 15 9.37 -3.33 8.82
N LYS A 16 8.53 -3.00 9.79
CA LYS A 16 7.88 -3.97 10.68
C LYS A 16 6.40 -4.10 10.33
N PRO A 17 5.84 -5.33 10.28
CA PRO A 17 4.41 -5.53 10.06
C PRO A 17 3.57 -4.75 11.06
N PHE A 18 2.47 -4.17 10.58
CA PHE A 18 1.51 -3.43 11.39
C PHE A 18 0.10 -3.96 11.17
N ASP A 19 -0.66 -4.14 12.25
CA ASP A 19 -2.03 -4.62 12.20
C ASP A 19 -3.01 -3.49 11.90
N LEU A 20 -3.71 -3.59 10.77
CA LEU A 20 -4.70 -2.62 10.32
C LEU A 20 -6.10 -2.80 10.93
N THR A 21 -6.31 -3.80 11.79
CA THR A 21 -7.66 -4.17 12.29
C THR A 21 -8.39 -3.01 12.98
N ASN A 22 -7.65 -2.09 13.62
CA ASN A 22 -8.23 -0.89 14.25
C ASN A 22 -8.55 0.25 13.28
N LEU A 23 -8.01 0.21 12.05
CA LEU A 23 -8.18 1.26 11.04
C LEU A 23 -9.16 0.84 9.93
N THR A 24 -9.23 -0.46 9.62
CA THR A 24 -10.14 -0.95 8.59
C THR A 24 -10.55 -2.40 8.80
N LYS A 25 -11.80 -2.72 8.41
CA LYS A 25 -12.30 -4.10 8.32
C LYS A 25 -11.90 -4.79 7.02
N LYS A 26 -11.27 -4.09 6.07
CA LYS A 26 -10.83 -4.66 4.79
C LYS A 26 -9.62 -5.57 4.99
N LYS A 27 -9.83 -6.88 4.84
CA LYS A 27 -8.77 -7.91 4.91
C LYS A 27 -7.86 -7.97 3.68
N THR A 28 -8.12 -7.14 2.67
CA THR A 28 -7.35 -7.09 1.41
C THR A 28 -6.15 -6.15 1.47
N TYR A 29 -5.78 -5.69 2.67
CA TYR A 29 -4.64 -4.80 2.88
C TYR A 29 -3.69 -5.41 3.90
N LEU A 30 -2.41 -5.34 3.60
CA LEU A 30 -1.32 -5.60 4.53
C LEU A 30 -0.55 -4.29 4.73
N CYS A 31 -0.01 -4.10 5.92
CA CYS A 31 0.77 -2.92 6.27
C CYS A 31 2.10 -3.33 6.90
N ALA A 32 3.14 -2.58 6.57
CA ALA A 32 4.36 -2.51 7.36
C ALA A 32 4.88 -1.08 7.38
N LEU A 33 5.58 -0.71 8.45
CA LEU A 33 6.08 0.65 8.61
C LEU A 33 7.38 0.67 9.43
N ASP A 34 8.11 1.78 9.28
CA ASP A 34 9.18 2.21 10.18
C ASP A 34 8.93 3.67 10.59
N ASP A 35 9.96 4.36 11.11
CA ASP A 35 9.84 5.73 11.61
C ASP A 35 9.49 6.76 10.52
N GLU A 36 9.75 6.46 9.24
CA GLU A 36 9.51 7.41 8.12
C GLU A 36 8.71 6.83 6.95
N ASN A 37 8.66 5.50 6.81
CA ASN A 37 8.13 4.80 5.65
C ASN A 37 6.87 4.03 6.00
N LEU A 38 5.84 4.23 5.18
CA LEU A 38 4.64 3.41 5.15
C LEU A 38 4.66 2.51 3.92
N LEU A 39 4.45 1.22 4.11
CA LEU A 39 4.16 0.26 3.04
C LEU A 39 2.72 -0.24 3.17
N LEU A 40 1.91 0.01 2.15
CA LEU A 40 0.59 -0.60 2.00
C LEU A 40 0.61 -1.58 0.82
N ILE A 41 0.13 -2.80 1.06
CA ILE A 41 0.00 -3.83 0.03
C ILE A 41 -1.47 -4.15 -0.17
N TYR A 42 -1.98 -3.96 -1.38
CA TYR A 42 -3.30 -4.44 -1.77
C TYR A 42 -3.21 -5.88 -2.30
N THR A 43 -3.98 -6.78 -1.68
CA THR A 43 -4.01 -8.21 -2.00
C THR A 43 -5.33 -8.67 -2.63
N GLY A 44 -6.24 -7.74 -2.94
CA GLY A 44 -7.51 -8.08 -3.59
C GLY A 44 -7.29 -8.63 -5.00
N LYS A 45 -8.17 -9.51 -5.49
CA LYS A 45 -8.04 -10.09 -6.83
C LYS A 45 -8.61 -9.22 -7.95
N ALA A 46 -9.58 -8.36 -7.60
CA ALA A 46 -10.23 -7.46 -8.55
C ALA A 46 -9.29 -6.33 -8.98
N ARG A 47 -9.58 -5.75 -10.16
CA ARG A 47 -8.90 -4.55 -10.66
C ARG A 47 -8.98 -3.44 -9.61
N PHE A 48 -7.84 -2.84 -9.28
CA PHE A 48 -7.75 -1.70 -8.37
C PHE A 48 -8.18 -0.42 -9.12
N ILE A 49 -9.25 0.20 -8.64
CA ILE A 49 -9.89 1.35 -9.30
C ILE A 49 -9.76 2.63 -8.46
N SER A 50 -10.23 3.76 -9.00
CA SER A 50 -10.10 5.07 -8.34
C SER A 50 -10.71 5.11 -6.93
N LYS A 51 -11.81 4.38 -6.70
CA LYS A 51 -12.41 4.29 -5.35
C LYS A 51 -11.46 3.64 -4.34
N ASP A 52 -10.72 2.62 -4.77
CA ASP A 52 -9.73 1.95 -3.92
C ASP A 52 -8.53 2.87 -3.68
N ALA A 53 -8.11 3.65 -4.68
CA ALA A 53 -7.05 4.64 -4.56
C ALA A 53 -7.36 5.72 -3.50
N VAL A 54 -8.58 6.26 -3.52
CA VAL A 54 -9.05 7.24 -2.53
C VAL A 54 -9.04 6.61 -1.13
N PHE A 55 -9.52 5.38 -1.00
CA PHE A 55 -9.48 4.66 0.27
C PHE A 55 -8.04 4.46 0.78
N THR A 56 -7.13 3.97 -0.08
CA THR A 56 -5.71 3.78 0.26
C THR A 56 -5.05 5.09 0.73
N ASN A 57 -5.32 6.20 0.05
CA ASN A 57 -4.78 7.50 0.45
C ASN A 57 -5.29 7.94 1.83
N ASN A 58 -6.58 7.78 2.09
CA ASN A 58 -7.15 8.11 3.40
C ASN A 58 -6.53 7.25 4.50
N LEU A 59 -6.43 5.93 4.28
CA LEU A 59 -5.78 5.02 5.22
C LEU A 59 -4.32 5.40 5.50
N ALA A 60 -3.58 5.82 4.47
CA ALA A 60 -2.19 6.25 4.65
C ALA A 60 -2.04 7.55 5.45
N ASN A 61 -3.03 8.44 5.41
CA ASN A 61 -2.97 9.72 6.13
C ASN A 61 -3.08 9.55 7.65
N ASP A 62 -3.65 8.44 8.12
CA ASP A 62 -3.73 8.12 9.55
C ASP A 62 -2.34 7.92 10.18
N PHE A 63 -1.34 7.52 9.38
CA PHE A 63 0.02 7.25 9.85
C PHE A 63 0.93 8.48 9.91
N LYS A 64 0.62 9.55 9.17
CA LYS A 64 1.44 10.78 9.08
C LYS A 64 2.93 10.55 8.75
N LEU A 65 3.24 9.52 7.97
CA LEU A 65 4.61 9.16 7.56
C LEU A 65 5.02 9.86 6.25
N LYS A 66 6.33 10.13 6.12
CA LYS A 66 6.93 10.93 5.04
C LYS A 66 6.91 10.21 3.70
N TYR A 67 7.29 8.94 3.68
CA TYR A 67 7.39 8.15 2.47
C TYR A 67 6.28 7.11 2.39
N LYS A 68 5.52 7.11 1.30
CA LYS A 68 4.40 6.20 1.08
C LYS A 68 4.71 5.26 -0.08
N HIS A 69 4.73 3.97 0.20
CA HIS A 69 4.98 2.91 -0.77
C HIS A 69 3.70 2.09 -0.93
N PHE A 70 3.30 1.84 -2.17
CA PHE A 70 2.11 1.05 -2.48
C PHE A 70 2.47 -0.12 -3.39
N PHE A 71 2.15 -1.33 -2.95
CA PHE A 71 2.30 -2.55 -3.73
C PHE A 71 0.95 -3.16 -4.10
N THR A 72 0.84 -3.65 -5.32
CA THR A 72 -0.32 -4.43 -5.76
C THR A 72 0.09 -5.47 -6.80
N LYS A 73 -0.52 -6.65 -6.74
CA LYS A 73 -0.48 -7.66 -7.83
C LYS A 73 -1.72 -7.60 -8.72
N SER A 74 -2.77 -6.92 -8.27
CA SER A 74 -4.00 -6.77 -9.04
C SER A 74 -3.81 -5.76 -10.17
N PRO A 75 -4.49 -5.93 -11.32
CA PRO A 75 -4.47 -4.94 -12.38
C PRO A 75 -4.84 -3.55 -11.85
N LEU A 76 -3.98 -2.57 -12.07
CA LEU A 76 -4.17 -1.20 -11.60
C LEU A 76 -4.67 -0.33 -12.74
N CYS A 77 -5.82 0.34 -12.58
CA CYS A 77 -6.30 1.24 -13.62
C CYS A 77 -5.46 2.55 -13.63
N SER A 78 -5.25 3.12 -14.82
CA SER A 78 -4.38 4.30 -14.98
C SER A 78 -4.84 5.49 -14.13
N LYS A 79 -6.16 5.71 -14.01
CA LYS A 79 -6.71 6.79 -13.17
C LYS A 79 -6.41 6.60 -11.68
N ALA A 80 -6.43 5.36 -11.18
CA ALA A 80 -6.07 5.04 -9.79
C ALA A 80 -4.57 5.22 -9.55
N LYS A 81 -3.75 4.78 -10.51
CA LYS A 81 -2.30 4.97 -10.48
C LYS A 81 -1.93 6.45 -10.38
N HIS A 82 -2.40 7.26 -11.33
CA HIS A 82 -2.12 8.69 -11.36
C HIS A 82 -2.56 9.40 -10.08
N TYR A 83 -3.75 9.08 -9.56
CA TYR A 83 -4.21 9.65 -8.30
C TYR A 83 -3.26 9.37 -7.14
N LEU A 84 -2.77 8.13 -6.99
CA LEU A 84 -1.84 7.79 -5.91
C LEU A 84 -0.47 8.48 -6.09
N GLU A 85 0.04 8.56 -7.32
CA GLU A 85 1.29 9.27 -7.62
C GLU A 85 1.20 10.76 -7.25
N GLU A 86 0.09 11.43 -7.58
CA GLU A 86 -0.18 12.83 -7.17
C GLU A 86 -0.25 13.01 -5.64
N LYS A 87 -0.60 11.95 -4.90
CA LYS A 87 -0.58 11.95 -3.42
C LYS A 87 0.76 11.54 -2.82
N GLY A 88 1.79 11.40 -3.66
CA GLY A 88 3.16 11.12 -3.23
C GLY A 88 3.46 9.64 -2.99
N PHE A 89 2.60 8.73 -3.48
CA PHE A 89 2.90 7.30 -3.39
C PHE A 89 3.91 6.88 -4.46
N ARG A 90 4.88 6.08 -4.04
CA ARG A 90 5.70 5.27 -4.93
C ARG A 90 4.97 3.95 -5.17
N ILE A 91 4.61 3.68 -6.43
CA ILE A 91 3.80 2.52 -6.79
C ILE A 91 4.71 1.43 -7.36
N TYR A 92 4.54 0.23 -6.82
CA TYR A 92 5.25 -0.97 -7.23
C TYR A 92 4.22 -2.02 -7.65
N ALA A 93 4.07 -2.20 -8.95
CA ALA A 93 3.31 -3.31 -9.50
C ALA A 93 4.26 -4.48 -9.67
N ILE A 94 4.07 -5.56 -8.91
CA ILE A 94 4.74 -6.83 -9.19
C ILE A 94 3.87 -7.54 -10.23
N LEU A 95 4.44 -7.77 -11.41
CA LEU A 95 3.87 -8.60 -12.50
C LEU A 95 3.44 -9.98 -11.97
#